data_AF-A0A368EY68-F1
#
_entry.id   AF-A0A368EY68-F1
#
_cell.length_a   1.000
_cell.length_b   1.000
_cell.length_c   1.000
_cell.angle_alpha   90.00
_cell.angle_beta   90.00
_cell.angle_gamma   90.00
#
_symmetry.space_group_name_H-M   'P 1'
#
loop_
_entity.id
_entity.type
_entity.pdbx_description
1 polymer ?
#
loop_
_entity_poly.entity_id
_entity_poly.type
_entity_poly.pdbx_seq_one_letter_code
_entity_poly.pdbx_strand_id
1 'polypeptide(L)'
;MKSTWELLENRVIYYECVIKALLMSLDVPIDRLHFVRGTTYQLSKEYTFDLLRLCGQVSQRDALRAGAEVVKQVESPLLSGLLYPLLQALDEQYLKVDGQFGGVDQRKIFILAEEQLPKLKLGKRWHLMNPMVPGLTGSKMSRFFLSHNSWCT
;
A
#
# COMPACT_ATOMS: atom_id res chain seq x y z
N MET A 1 -17.81 5.81 -6.03
CA MET A 1 -17.23 4.60 -5.41
C MET A 1 -16.71 3.71 -6.53
N LYS A 2 -15.45 3.21 -6.49
CA LYS A 2 -14.85 2.52 -7.66
C LYS A 2 -15.40 1.10 -7.90
N SER A 3 -16.09 0.48 -6.95
CA SER A 3 -16.65 -0.89 -7.04
C SER A 3 -17.69 -1.12 -5.93
N THR A 4 -18.62 -2.07 -6.11
CA THR A 4 -19.54 -2.56 -5.04
C THR A 4 -18.79 -3.47 -4.06
N TRP A 5 -19.34 -3.69 -2.85
CA TRP A 5 -18.73 -4.57 -1.85
C TRP A 5 -18.53 -6.00 -2.35
N GLU A 6 -19.55 -6.58 -2.99
CA GLU A 6 -19.47 -7.90 -3.61
C GLU A 6 -18.40 -7.98 -4.71
N LEU A 7 -18.28 -6.94 -5.54
CA LEU A 7 -17.23 -6.88 -6.56
C LEU A 7 -15.83 -6.75 -5.94
N LEU A 8 -15.69 -6.08 -4.80
CA LEU A 8 -14.42 -6.00 -4.07
C LEU A 8 -13.99 -7.36 -3.54
N GLU A 9 -14.92 -8.13 -2.95
CA GLU A 9 -14.62 -9.48 -2.46
C GLU A 9 -14.15 -10.41 -3.61
N ASN A 10 -14.87 -10.37 -4.73
CA ASN A 10 -14.48 -11.14 -5.92
C ASN A 10 -13.12 -10.71 -6.47
N ARG A 11 -12.79 -9.40 -6.43
CA ARG A 11 -11.46 -8.92 -6.82
C ARG A 11 -10.37 -9.40 -5.88
N VAL A 12 -10.62 -9.42 -4.57
CA VAL A 12 -9.64 -9.94 -3.59
C VAL A 12 -9.33 -11.40 -3.90
N ILE A 13 -10.36 -12.23 -4.11
CA ILE A 13 -10.19 -13.65 -4.48
C ILE A 13 -9.39 -13.76 -5.79
N TYR A 14 -9.73 -12.95 -6.80
CA TYR A 14 -9.02 -12.94 -8.07
C TYR A 14 -7.52 -12.61 -7.90
N TYR A 15 -7.18 -11.55 -7.15
CA TYR A 15 -5.78 -11.18 -6.91
C TYR A 15 -5.02 -12.26 -6.13
N GLU A 16 -5.63 -12.87 -5.11
CA GLU A 16 -5.01 -13.98 -4.38
C GLU A 16 -4.69 -15.16 -5.31
N CYS A 17 -5.61 -15.54 -6.19
CA CYS A 17 -5.41 -16.63 -7.16
C CYS A 17 -4.33 -16.32 -8.19
N VAL A 18 -4.35 -15.12 -8.78
CA VAL A 18 -3.38 -14.71 -9.81
C VAL A 18 -1.97 -14.63 -9.24
N ILE A 19 -1.79 -14.07 -8.03
CA ILE A 19 -0.48 -13.98 -7.39
C ILE A 19 0.08 -15.37 -7.08
N LYS A 20 -0.74 -16.28 -6.54
CA LYS A 20 -0.33 -17.67 -6.30
C LYS A 20 0.07 -18.37 -7.59
N ALA A 21 -0.75 -18.27 -8.64
CA ALA A 21 -0.47 -18.88 -9.93
C ALA A 21 0.85 -18.36 -10.55
N LEU A 22 1.09 -17.05 -10.47
CA LEU A 22 2.33 -16.43 -10.95
C LEU A 22 3.56 -16.97 -10.20
N LEU A 23 3.52 -17.04 -8.88
CA LEU A 23 4.64 -17.54 -8.08
C LEU A 23 4.88 -19.03 -8.32
N MET A 24 3.82 -19.83 -8.43
CA MET A 24 3.91 -21.25 -8.77
C MET A 24 4.48 -21.47 -10.18
N SER A 25 4.15 -20.63 -11.15
CA SER A 25 4.72 -20.72 -12.52
C SER A 25 6.22 -20.41 -12.58
N LEU A 26 6.76 -19.72 -11.57
CA LEU A 26 8.17 -19.39 -11.42
C LEU A 26 8.89 -20.36 -10.46
N ASP A 27 8.25 -21.49 -10.12
CA ASP A 27 8.74 -22.50 -9.18
C ASP A 27 9.10 -21.93 -7.79
N VAL A 28 8.43 -20.86 -7.35
CA VAL A 28 8.63 -20.27 -6.02
C VAL A 28 7.75 -20.99 -4.99
N PRO A 29 8.31 -21.53 -3.89
CA PRO A 29 7.53 -22.16 -2.83
C PRO A 29 6.67 -21.11 -2.10
N ILE A 30 5.37 -21.38 -1.96
CA ILE A 30 4.38 -20.45 -1.39
C ILE A 30 3.99 -20.77 0.06
N ASP A 31 4.66 -21.74 0.69
CA ASP A 31 4.33 -22.24 2.03
C ASP A 31 4.46 -21.17 3.13
N ARG A 32 5.35 -20.19 2.89
CA ARG A 32 5.61 -19.06 3.79
C ARG A 32 4.90 -17.77 3.35
N LEU A 33 4.06 -17.84 2.32
CA LEU A 33 3.30 -16.69 1.81
C LEU A 33 1.96 -16.58 2.53
N HIS A 34 1.75 -15.47 3.22
CA HIS A 34 0.51 -15.20 3.95
C HIS A 34 -0.25 -14.04 3.29
N PHE A 35 -1.53 -14.26 2.99
CA PHE A 35 -2.44 -13.22 2.53
C PHE A 35 -3.26 -12.71 3.70
N VAL A 36 -3.21 -11.40 3.95
CA VAL A 36 -3.97 -10.74 5.02
C VAL A 36 -4.83 -9.64 4.40
N ARG A 37 -6.12 -9.63 4.71
CA ARG A 37 -7.06 -8.60 4.23
C ARG A 37 -7.06 -7.43 5.21
N GLY A 38 -6.85 -6.20 4.73
CA GLY A 38 -6.81 -5.00 5.58
C GLY A 38 -8.05 -4.82 6.47
N THR A 39 -9.24 -5.16 5.95
CA THR A 39 -10.51 -5.09 6.70
C THR A 39 -10.55 -5.94 7.97
N THR A 40 -9.67 -6.95 8.10
CA THR A 40 -9.62 -7.81 9.29
C THR A 40 -9.02 -7.13 10.51
N TYR A 41 -8.21 -6.08 10.34
CA TYR A 41 -7.54 -5.41 11.46
C TYR A 41 -7.60 -3.88 11.41
N GLN A 42 -7.74 -3.26 10.23
CA GLN A 42 -7.74 -1.79 10.09
C GLN A 42 -8.97 -1.12 10.72
N LEU A 43 -10.04 -1.88 11.01
CA LEU A 43 -11.24 -1.40 11.71
C LEU A 43 -11.23 -1.70 13.22
N SER A 44 -10.14 -2.29 13.73
CA SER A 44 -9.99 -2.54 15.17
C SER A 44 -9.90 -1.23 15.95
N LYS A 45 -10.27 -1.30 17.23
CA LYS A 45 -10.23 -0.15 18.14
C LYS A 45 -8.80 0.35 18.32
N GLU A 46 -7.86 -0.57 18.44
CA GLU A 46 -6.44 -0.31 18.63
C GLU A 46 -5.87 0.44 17.42
N TYR A 47 -6.12 -0.09 16.21
CA TYR A 47 -5.66 0.53 14.96
C TYR A 47 -6.25 1.93 14.78
N THR A 48 -7.56 2.07 15.04
CA THR A 48 -8.23 3.37 14.96
C THR A 48 -7.66 4.37 15.96
N PHE A 49 -7.32 3.92 17.17
CA PHE A 49 -6.73 4.77 18.19
C PHE A 49 -5.34 5.27 17.80
N ASP A 50 -4.46 4.39 17.30
CA ASP A 50 -3.14 4.80 16.82
C ASP A 50 -3.21 5.69 15.57
N LEU A 51 -4.18 5.47 14.69
CA LEU A 51 -4.46 6.35 13.57
C LEU A 51 -4.81 7.77 14.03
N LEU A 52 -5.70 7.89 15.03
CA LEU A 52 -6.03 9.19 15.60
C LEU A 52 -4.81 9.87 16.26
N ARG A 53 -3.92 9.10 16.89
CA ARG A 53 -2.66 9.62 17.44
C ARG A 53 -1.73 10.13 16.33
N LEU A 54 -1.61 9.41 15.21
CA LEU A 54 -0.87 9.89 14.04
C LEU A 54 -1.48 11.18 13.47
N CYS A 55 -2.81 11.26 13.36
CA CYS A 55 -3.49 12.48 12.91
C CYS A 55 -3.20 13.69 13.81
N GLY A 56 -2.93 13.47 15.10
CA GLY A 56 -2.51 14.52 16.03
C GLY A 56 -1.04 14.92 15.92
N GLN A 57 -0.20 14.12 15.25
CA GLN A 57 1.25 14.35 15.12
C GLN A 57 1.69 14.80 13.73
N VAL A 58 1.01 14.31 12.68
CA VAL A 58 1.37 14.57 11.29
C VAL A 58 0.66 15.81 10.76
N SER A 59 1.41 16.75 10.21
CA SER A 59 0.83 17.94 9.60
C SER A 59 0.14 17.59 8.27
N GLN A 60 -0.87 18.37 7.89
CA GLN A 60 -1.53 18.22 6.58
C GLN A 60 -0.53 18.28 5.42
N ARG A 61 0.47 19.16 5.52
CA ARG A 61 1.52 19.32 4.52
C ARG A 61 2.35 18.06 4.35
N ASP A 62 2.72 17.41 5.44
CA ASP A 62 3.53 16.19 5.41
C ASP A 62 2.74 15.00 4.87
N ALA A 63 1.47 14.87 5.27
CA ALA A 63 0.57 13.87 4.71
C ALA A 63 0.37 14.03 3.19
N LEU A 64 0.14 15.26 2.72
CA LEU A 64 0.06 15.57 1.28
C LEU A 64 1.36 15.24 0.54
N ARG A 65 2.49 15.64 1.11
CA ARG A 65 3.81 15.39 0.52
C ARG A 65 4.09 13.88 0.43
N ALA A 66 3.76 13.12 1.47
CA ALA A 66 3.95 11.68 1.51
C ALA A 66 3.12 10.96 0.45
N GLY A 67 1.85 11.37 0.26
CA GLY A 67 0.94 10.78 -0.72
C GLY A 67 1.10 11.30 -2.16
N ALA A 68 1.98 12.26 -2.43
CA ALA A 68 2.00 13.00 -3.69
C ALA A 68 2.20 12.13 -4.96
N GLU A 69 2.98 11.05 -4.85
CA GLU A 69 3.31 10.17 -5.97
C GLU A 69 2.37 8.96 -6.10
N VAL A 70 1.65 8.63 -5.02
CA VAL A 70 0.83 7.41 -4.93
C VAL A 70 -0.67 7.74 -5.03
N VAL A 71 -1.10 8.84 -4.43
CA VAL A 71 -2.49 9.30 -4.44
C VAL A 71 -2.74 10.15 -5.68
N LYS A 72 -3.88 9.94 -6.33
CA LYS A 72 -4.30 10.75 -7.48
C LYS A 72 -4.45 12.22 -7.06
N GLN A 73 -3.63 13.08 -7.66
CA GLN A 73 -3.70 14.52 -7.47
C GLN A 73 -4.96 15.07 -8.16
N VAL A 74 -5.79 15.76 -7.39
CA VAL A 74 -7.01 16.44 -7.82
C VAL A 74 -7.05 17.82 -7.20
N GLU A 75 -7.70 18.79 -7.84
CA GLU A 75 -7.73 20.20 -7.38
C GLU A 75 -8.23 20.35 -5.94
N SER A 76 -9.17 19.50 -5.51
CA SER A 76 -9.65 19.44 -4.13
C SER A 76 -9.48 18.02 -3.58
N PRO A 77 -8.33 17.70 -2.93
CA PRO A 77 -8.06 16.36 -2.45
C PRO A 77 -9.00 15.99 -1.31
N LEU A 78 -9.57 14.80 -1.39
CA LEU A 78 -10.40 14.24 -0.31
C LEU A 78 -9.53 13.93 0.91
N LEU A 79 -10.13 13.98 2.10
CA LEU A 79 -9.49 13.61 3.36
C LEU A 79 -8.90 12.19 3.31
N SER A 80 -9.53 11.27 2.57
CA SER A 80 -9.03 9.91 2.36
C SER A 80 -7.64 9.87 1.73
N GLY A 81 -7.27 10.86 0.91
CA GLY A 81 -5.93 10.98 0.34
C GLY A 81 -4.87 11.37 1.38
N LEU A 82 -5.26 12.10 2.42
CA LEU A 82 -4.38 12.47 3.54
C LEU A 82 -4.19 11.32 4.52
N LEU A 83 -5.24 10.52 4.74
CA LEU A 83 -5.19 9.37 5.64
C LEU A 83 -4.40 8.21 5.04
N TYR A 84 -4.36 8.09 3.71
CA TYR A 84 -3.76 6.94 3.03
C TYR A 84 -2.30 6.65 3.45
N PRO A 85 -1.36 7.62 3.45
CA PRO A 85 0.00 7.38 3.92
C PRO A 85 0.08 6.98 5.40
N LEU A 86 -0.83 7.47 6.24
CA LEU A 86 -0.86 7.15 7.67
C LEU A 86 -1.29 5.70 7.91
N LEU A 87 -2.33 5.26 7.18
CA LEU A 87 -2.80 3.88 7.22
C LEU A 87 -1.69 2.91 6.78
N GLN A 88 -1.02 3.23 5.68
CA GLN A 88 0.06 2.41 5.16
C GLN A 88 1.24 2.31 6.14
N ALA A 89 1.59 3.41 6.84
CA ALA A 89 2.62 3.38 7.87
C ALA A 89 2.23 2.50 9.08
N LEU A 90 0.97 2.55 9.52
CA LEU A 90 0.50 1.71 10.63
C LEU A 90 0.44 0.23 10.27
N ASP A 91 0.20 -0.10 9.01
CA ASP A 91 0.15 -1.49 8.56
C ASP A 91 1.46 -2.24 8.90
N GLU A 92 2.62 -1.57 8.87
CA GLU A 92 3.90 -2.15 9.27
C GLU A 92 3.90 -2.67 10.72
N GLN A 93 3.30 -1.91 11.64
CA GLN A 93 3.19 -2.29 13.04
C GLN A 93 2.20 -3.43 13.25
N TYR A 94 1.03 -3.35 12.62
CA TYR A 94 -0.08 -4.27 12.86
C TYR A 94 0.10 -5.62 12.14
N LEU A 95 0.81 -5.63 11.02
CA LEU A 95 1.26 -6.86 10.36
C LEU A 95 2.50 -7.47 11.02
N LYS A 96 3.11 -6.76 12.00
CA LYS A 96 4.30 -7.21 12.75
C LYS A 96 5.46 -7.61 11.84
N VAL A 97 5.74 -6.78 10.84
CA VAL A 97 6.83 -7.01 9.89
C VAL A 97 8.09 -6.28 10.30
N ASP A 98 9.24 -6.85 9.92
CA ASP A 98 10.54 -6.20 10.07
C ASP A 98 10.81 -5.18 8.96
N GLY A 99 10.17 -5.35 7.80
CA GLY A 99 10.32 -4.45 6.67
C GLY A 99 9.19 -4.51 5.65
N GLN A 100 9.10 -3.46 4.84
CA GLN A 100 8.15 -3.30 3.76
C GLN A 100 8.87 -3.23 2.41
N PHE A 101 8.33 -3.94 1.42
CA PHE A 101 8.81 -3.92 0.04
C PHE A 101 7.82 -3.17 -0.86
N GLY A 102 8.31 -2.29 -1.72
CA GLY A 102 7.50 -1.57 -2.70
C GLY A 102 8.33 -0.84 -3.74
N GLY A 103 7.68 -0.10 -4.64
CA GLY A 103 8.37 0.68 -5.68
C GLY A 103 9.03 1.95 -5.12
N VAL A 104 9.98 2.51 -5.89
CA VAL A 104 10.61 3.80 -5.56
C VAL A 104 9.62 4.97 -5.49
N ASP A 105 8.44 4.84 -6.10
CA ASP A 105 7.31 5.78 -6.03
C ASP A 105 6.66 5.83 -4.62
N GLN A 106 6.87 4.78 -3.81
CA GLN A 106 6.40 4.73 -2.42
C GLN A 106 7.38 5.34 -1.42
N ARG A 107 8.56 5.78 -1.87
CA ARG A 107 9.64 6.31 -1.01
C ARG A 107 9.16 7.35 -0.01
N LYS A 108 8.28 8.27 -0.43
CA LYS A 108 7.79 9.35 0.44
C LYS A 108 6.89 8.84 1.56
N ILE A 109 6.16 7.75 1.34
CA ILE A 109 5.35 7.09 2.38
C ILE A 109 6.28 6.36 3.36
N PHE A 110 7.30 5.66 2.85
CA PHE A 110 8.30 4.98 3.70
C PHE A 110 9.04 5.96 4.61
N ILE A 111 9.45 7.11 4.09
CA ILE A 111 10.08 8.17 4.92
C ILE A 111 9.11 8.66 6.01
N LEU A 112 7.83 8.85 5.69
CA LEU A 112 6.82 9.23 6.68
C LEU A 112 6.72 8.16 7.78
N ALA A 113 6.69 6.88 7.42
CA ALA A 113 6.65 5.79 8.40
C ALA A 113 7.90 5.80 9.30
N GLU A 114 9.10 5.93 8.72
CA GLU A 114 10.35 6.00 9.50
C GLU A 114 10.41 7.17 10.47
N GLU A 115 9.84 8.33 10.10
CA GLU A 115 9.85 9.53 10.95
C GLU A 115 8.79 9.50 12.04
N GLN A 116 7.60 8.94 11.77
CA GLN A 116 6.44 9.07 12.66
C GLN A 116 6.23 7.86 13.57
N LEU A 117 6.50 6.64 13.12
CA LEU A 117 6.31 5.44 13.96
C LEU A 117 7.15 5.48 15.24
N PRO A 118 8.46 5.86 15.22
CA PRO A 118 9.25 5.94 16.44
C PRO A 118 8.71 6.95 17.46
N LYS A 119 8.07 8.03 17.01
CA LYS A 119 7.43 9.03 17.89
C LYS A 119 6.21 8.47 18.63
N LEU A 120 5.58 7.43 18.07
CA LEU A 120 4.53 6.65 18.73
C LEU A 120 5.07 5.48 19.55
N LYS A 121 6.39 5.32 19.63
CA LYS A 121 7.08 4.16 20.23
C LYS A 121 6.76 2.85 19.49
N LEU A 122 6.36 2.96 18.23
CA LEU A 122 6.21 1.85 17.30
C LEU A 122 7.55 1.80 16.53
N GLY A 123 8.27 0.67 16.56
CA GLY A 123 9.66 0.61 16.08
C GLY A 123 9.90 1.09 14.64
N LYS A 124 11.18 1.20 14.24
CA LYS A 124 11.55 1.47 12.84
C LYS A 124 11.54 0.17 12.02
N ARG A 125 11.19 0.26 10.72
CA ARG A 125 11.19 -0.84 9.76
C ARG A 125 12.19 -0.62 8.65
N TRP A 126 12.57 -1.72 8.00
CA TRP A 126 13.40 -1.71 6.79
C TRP A 126 12.54 -1.48 5.55
N HIS A 127 12.99 -0.59 4.66
CA HIS A 127 12.28 -0.32 3.41
C HIS A 127 13.11 -0.78 2.21
N LEU A 128 12.60 -1.75 1.47
CA LEU A 128 13.22 -2.25 0.24
C LEU A 128 12.47 -1.70 -0.97
N MET A 129 13.19 -1.01 -1.85
CA MET A 129 12.60 -0.32 -2.99
C MET A 129 13.05 -0.91 -4.33
N ASN A 130 12.12 -1.35 -5.17
CA ASN A 130 12.43 -1.76 -6.55
C ASN A 130 12.36 -0.57 -7.52
N PRO A 131 13.25 -0.50 -8.52
CA PRO A 131 13.20 0.55 -9.55
C PRO A 131 11.92 0.42 -10.39
N MET A 132 11.49 1.54 -10.99
CA MET A 132 10.36 1.53 -11.91
C MET A 132 10.74 0.81 -13.20
N VAL A 133 10.04 -0.28 -13.51
CA VAL A 133 10.24 -1.05 -14.74
C VAL A 133 9.35 -0.45 -15.84
N PRO A 134 9.91 -0.08 -17.01
CA PRO A 134 9.10 0.36 -18.16
C PRO A 134 8.12 -0.72 -18.60
N GLY A 135 6.95 -0.33 -19.12
CA GLY A 135 6.00 -1.27 -19.69
C GLY A 135 6.59 -2.04 -20.88
N LEU A 136 6.30 -3.34 -20.96
CA LEU A 136 6.83 -4.26 -21.99
C LEU A 136 6.52 -3.84 -23.44
N THR A 137 5.47 -3.06 -23.66
CA THR A 137 4.97 -2.61 -24.97
C THR A 137 5.23 -1.13 -25.28
N GLY A 138 5.99 -0.41 -24.44
CA GLY A 138 6.54 0.91 -24.76
C GLY A 138 6.05 2.11 -23.93
N SER A 139 7.00 3.04 -23.70
CA SER A 139 6.97 4.48 -23.31
C SER A 139 5.89 5.07 -22.37
N LYS A 140 5.12 4.26 -21.64
CA LYS A 140 4.35 4.73 -20.48
C LYS A 140 4.55 3.79 -19.30
N MET A 141 4.86 4.37 -18.14
CA MET A 141 4.95 3.64 -16.87
C MET A 141 3.71 2.77 -16.67
N SER A 142 3.93 1.55 -16.18
CA SER A 142 2.89 0.58 -15.84
C SER A 142 1.84 1.21 -14.91
N ARG A 143 0.78 1.75 -15.51
CA ARG A 143 -0.50 2.03 -14.83
C ARG A 143 -1.43 0.89 -15.19
N PHE A 144 -2.17 0.40 -14.21
CA PHE A 144 -3.18 -0.67 -14.35
C PHE A 144 -4.41 -0.24 -15.20
N PHE A 145 -4.28 0.77 -16.06
CA PHE A 145 -5.34 1.32 -16.91
C PHE A 145 -5.33 0.68 -18.32
N LEU A 146 -5.93 -0.51 -18.37
CA LEU A 146 -6.99 -0.95 -19.30
C LEU A 146 -6.86 -0.93 -20.84
N SER A 147 -5.74 -0.62 -21.49
CA SER A 147 -5.71 -0.88 -22.96
C SER A 147 -4.39 -1.30 -23.60
N HIS A 148 -3.25 -1.23 -22.92
CA HIS A 148 -1.95 -1.49 -23.57
C HIS A 148 -1.04 -2.49 -22.82
N ASN A 149 -1.54 -3.14 -21.76
CA ASN A 149 -0.75 -4.10 -20.98
C ASN A 149 -1.16 -5.53 -21.34
N SER A 150 -0.18 -6.42 -21.47
CA SER A 150 -0.43 -7.87 -21.53
C SER A 150 -1.13 -8.32 -20.25
N TRP A 151 -2.25 -9.03 -20.39
CA TRP A 151 -2.96 -9.61 -19.27
C TRP A 151 -2.24 -10.87 -18.79
N CYS A 152 -2.27 -11.15 -17.48
CA CYS A 152 -1.72 -12.39 -16.92
C CYS A 152 -2.59 -13.63 -17.23
N THR A 153 -3.80 -13.41 -17.76
CA THR A 153 -4.75 -14.43 -18.23
C THR A 153 -4.81 -14.41 -19.73
#